data_AF-A0A3B9MQG8-F1
#
_entry.id   AF-A0A3B9MQG8-F1
#
_cell.length_a   1.000
_cell.length_b   1.000
_cell.length_c   1.000
_cell.angle_alpha   90.00
_cell.angle_beta   90.00
_cell.angle_gamma   90.00
#
_symmetry.space_group_name_H-M   'P 1'
#
loop_
_entity.id
_entity.type
_entity.pdbx_description
1 polymer ?
#
loop_
_entity_poly.entity_id
_entity_poly.type
_entity_poly.pdbx_seq_one_letter_code
_entity_poly.pdbx_strand_id
1 'polypeptide(L)'
;MIRKLLKITGYIFYLLLFVEISLQAFYYFNSGSFLFKRTAVPIFRPDTFMGFSMKPNLNFRHVTNEFDAYLYTNSEGFRTSQSHEEYSTVKDNSRFRILLLGPSFAFGWG
;
A
#
# COMPACT_ATOMS: atom_id res chain seq x y z
N MET A 1 -16.55 -43.47 12.84
CA MET A 1 -16.59 -42.46 11.75
C MET A 1 -16.20 -41.06 12.25
N ILE A 2 -16.88 -40.49 13.25
CA ILE A 2 -16.67 -39.12 13.77
C ILE A 2 -15.22 -38.85 14.22
N ARG A 3 -14.59 -39.75 14.98
CA ARG A 3 -13.19 -39.58 15.44
C ARG A 3 -12.17 -39.47 14.29
N LYS A 4 -12.40 -40.16 13.17
CA LYS A 4 -11.52 -40.11 11.99
C LYS A 4 -11.68 -38.78 11.27
N LEU A 5 -12.92 -38.30 11.15
CA LEU A 5 -13.23 -36.98 10.59
C LEU A 5 -12.53 -35.87 11.39
N LEU A 6 -12.65 -35.89 12.72
CA LEU A 6 -12.01 -34.91 13.60
C LEU A 6 -10.48 -34.87 13.46
N LYS A 7 -9.83 -36.03 13.33
CA LYS A 7 -8.38 -36.10 13.10
C LYS A 7 -7.98 -35.48 11.76
N ILE A 8 -8.75 -35.76 10.70
CA ILE A 8 -8.50 -35.19 9.37
C ILE A 8 -8.67 -33.67 9.40
N THR A 9 -9.78 -33.19 9.97
CA THR A 9 -10.03 -31.74 10.11
C THR A 9 -8.95 -31.06 10.95
N GLY A 10 -8.56 -31.65 12.08
CA GLY A 10 -7.49 -31.12 12.92
C GLY A 10 -6.14 -31.06 12.20
N TYR A 11 -5.81 -32.09 11.40
CA TYR A 11 -4.60 -32.10 10.59
C TYR A 11 -4.62 -31.03 9.49
N ILE A 12 -5.76 -30.86 8.80
CA ILE A 12 -5.92 -29.79 7.80
C ILE A 12 -5.74 -28.41 8.46
N PHE A 13 -6.37 -28.19 9.61
CA PHE A 13 -6.23 -26.92 10.33
C PHE A 13 -4.79 -26.65 10.77
N TYR A 14 -4.10 -27.68 11.27
CA TYR A 14 -2.67 -27.59 11.59
C TYR A 14 -1.83 -27.21 10.37
N LEU A 15 -2.07 -27.84 9.20
CA LEU A 15 -1.35 -27.50 7.97
C LEU A 15 -1.60 -26.06 7.54
N LEU A 16 -2.85 -25.59 7.60
CA LEU A 16 -3.21 -24.21 7.26
C LEU A 16 -2.51 -23.21 8.18
N LEU A 17 -2.51 -23.48 9.49
CA LEU A 17 -1.80 -22.64 10.47
C LEU A 17 -0.29 -22.62 10.21
N PHE A 18 0.31 -23.78 9.95
CA PHE A 18 1.73 -23.88 9.68
C PHE A 18 2.13 -23.08 8.43
N VAL A 19 1.37 -23.19 7.36
CA VAL A 19 1.58 -22.43 6.12
C VAL A 19 1.41 -20.93 6.37
N GLU A 20 0.34 -20.51 7.04
CA GLU A 20 0.09 -19.10 7.37
C GLU A 20 1.24 -18.50 8.20
N ILE A 21 1.67 -19.18 9.27
CA ILE A 21 2.78 -18.73 10.11
C ILE A 21 4.07 -18.61 9.29
N SER A 22 4.34 -19.59 8.41
CA SER A 22 5.55 -19.58 7.57
C SER A 22 5.54 -18.41 6.59
N LEU A 23 4.38 -18.10 5.98
CA LEU A 23 4.23 -16.96 5.08
C LEU A 23 4.36 -15.63 5.81
N GLN A 24 3.74 -15.49 6.99
CA GLN A 24 3.88 -14.30 7.82
C GLN A 24 5.32 -14.07 8.24
N ALA A 25 6.02 -15.12 8.70
CA ALA A 25 7.41 -15.04 9.11
C ALA A 25 8.31 -14.65 7.93
N PHE A 26 8.16 -15.33 6.78
CA PHE A 26 8.91 -15.00 5.57
C PHE A 26 8.72 -13.53 5.18
N TYR A 27 7.47 -13.06 5.13
CA TYR A 27 7.18 -11.68 4.76
C TYR A 27 7.73 -10.67 5.77
N TYR A 28 7.63 -10.96 7.07
CA TYR A 28 8.16 -10.12 8.13
C TYR A 28 9.68 -9.95 8.04
N PHE A 29 10.41 -11.04 7.80
CA PHE A 29 11.87 -10.96 7.65
C PHE A 29 12.31 -10.18 6.41
N ASN A 30 11.50 -10.16 5.35
CA ASN A 30 11.83 -9.43 4.12
C ASN A 30 11.39 -7.95 4.14
N SER A 31 10.24 -7.63 4.73
CA SER A 31 9.62 -6.30 4.63
C SER A 31 9.54 -5.53 5.94
N GLY A 32 9.85 -6.17 7.07
CA GLY A 32 9.69 -5.59 8.41
C GLY A 32 8.23 -5.42 8.86
N SER A 33 7.27 -6.01 8.14
CA SER A 33 5.84 -5.88 8.38
C SER A 33 5.11 -7.22 8.21
N PHE A 34 3.87 -7.32 8.66
CA PHE A 34 3.06 -8.54 8.49
C PHE A 34 2.29 -8.51 7.17
N LEU A 35 2.02 -9.68 6.59
CA LEU A 35 1.41 -9.84 5.27
C LEU A 35 0.02 -9.19 5.20
N PHE A 36 -0.75 -9.25 6.29
CA PHE A 36 -2.08 -8.63 6.34
C PHE A 36 -2.05 -7.09 6.25
N LYS A 37 -0.92 -6.45 6.56
CA LYS A 37 -0.75 -5.00 6.37
C LYS A 37 -0.57 -4.60 4.90
N ARG A 38 -0.30 -5.56 4.01
CA ARG A 38 -0.11 -5.33 2.57
C ARG A 38 -1.38 -4.81 1.89
N THR A 39 -2.56 -5.24 2.33
CA THR A 39 -3.83 -4.98 1.64
C THR A 39 -4.52 -3.69 2.08
N ALA A 40 -4.17 -3.16 3.26
CA ALA A 40 -4.80 -1.98 3.84
C ALA A 40 -3.84 -0.78 3.86
N VAL A 41 -3.25 -0.45 2.71
CA VAL A 41 -2.29 0.66 2.62
C VAL A 41 -3.02 1.98 2.90
N PRO A 42 -2.63 2.76 3.92
CA PRO A 42 -3.40 3.92 4.37
C PRO A 42 -3.15 5.15 3.49
N ILE A 43 -3.04 5.00 2.16
CA ILE A 43 -2.69 6.07 1.20
C ILE A 43 -3.92 6.72 0.55
N PHE A 44 -5.08 6.06 0.58
CA PHE A 44 -6.31 6.56 -0.04
C PHE A 44 -7.33 7.04 1.01
N ARG A 45 -8.17 8.00 0.60
CA ARG A 45 -9.39 8.42 1.29
C ARG A 45 -10.58 8.34 0.33
N PRO A 46 -11.82 8.18 0.83
CA PRO A 46 -13.00 8.30 -0.01
C PRO A 46 -13.08 9.69 -0.66
N ASP A 47 -13.56 9.76 -1.89
CA ASP A 47 -13.82 10.99 -2.62
C ASP A 47 -15.22 10.94 -3.24
N THR A 48 -15.97 12.04 -3.14
CA THR A 48 -17.37 12.08 -3.59
C THR A 48 -17.52 11.94 -5.10
N PHE A 49 -16.54 12.41 -5.88
CA PHE A 49 -16.63 12.45 -7.35
C PHE A 49 -15.88 11.31 -8.01
N MET A 50 -14.73 10.93 -7.46
CA MET A 50 -13.83 9.91 -8.04
C MET A 50 -13.91 8.57 -7.31
N GLY A 51 -14.69 8.48 -6.23
CA GLY A 51 -14.78 7.31 -5.35
C GLY A 51 -13.62 7.23 -4.34
N PHE A 52 -12.40 7.56 -4.78
CA PHE A 52 -11.24 7.70 -3.91
C PHE A 52 -10.31 8.83 -4.38
N SER A 53 -9.53 9.35 -3.44
CA SER A 53 -8.42 10.27 -3.69
C SER A 53 -7.23 9.93 -2.80
N MET A 54 -6.07 10.50 -3.12
CA MET A 54 -4.92 10.41 -2.24
C MET A 54 -5.18 11.14 -0.92
N LYS A 55 -4.69 10.58 0.19
CA LYS A 55 -4.70 11.30 1.46
C LYS A 55 -3.83 12.55 1.36
N PRO A 56 -4.30 13.70 1.87
CA PRO A 56 -3.49 14.91 1.95
C PRO A 56 -2.44 14.79 3.06
N ASN A 57 -1.36 15.55 2.94
CA ASN A 57 -0.27 15.64 3.93
C ASN A 57 0.31 14.28 4.32
N LEU A 58 0.36 13.35 3.36
CA LEU A 58 0.84 11.99 3.60
C LEU A 58 2.36 12.02 3.72
N ASN A 59 2.91 11.35 4.72
CA ASN A 59 4.32 10.96 4.80
C ASN A 59 4.34 9.48 5.16
N PHE A 60 4.52 8.62 4.16
CA PHE A 60 4.34 7.19 4.32
C PHE A 60 5.42 6.41 3.58
N ARG A 61 6.14 5.56 4.31
CA ARG A 61 7.04 4.58 3.71
C ARG A 61 6.26 3.31 3.39
N HIS A 62 6.19 2.96 2.12
CA HIS A 62 5.61 1.72 1.63
C HIS A 62 6.72 0.71 1.38
N VAL A 63 6.74 -0.37 2.16
CA VAL A 63 7.73 -1.44 2.04
C VAL A 63 7.00 -2.74 1.71
N THR A 64 7.41 -3.39 0.63
CA THR A 64 7.04 -4.77 0.27
C THR A 64 8.30 -5.58 0.02
N ASN A 65 8.13 -6.85 -0.33
CA ASN A 65 9.21 -7.71 -0.83
C ASN A 65 9.72 -7.27 -2.22
N GLU A 66 9.00 -6.38 -2.91
CA GLU A 66 9.36 -5.90 -4.25
C GLU A 66 9.87 -4.45 -4.24
N PHE A 67 9.37 -3.60 -3.34
CA PHE A 67 9.58 -2.15 -3.38
C PHE A 67 9.81 -1.55 -1.99
N ASP A 68 10.59 -0.46 -1.94
CA ASP A 68 10.77 0.38 -0.75
C ASP A 68 10.71 1.85 -1.17
N ALA A 69 9.53 2.45 -1.02
CA ALA A 69 9.25 3.78 -1.55
C ALA A 69 8.65 4.70 -0.49
N TYR A 70 9.05 5.97 -0.51
CA TYR A 70 8.43 7.02 0.32
C TYR A 70 7.40 7.80 -0.49
N LEU A 71 6.18 7.84 0.03
CA LEU A 71 5.04 8.56 -0.51
C LEU A 71 4.75 9.82 0.30
N TYR A 72 4.92 10.96 -0.37
CA TYR A 72 4.63 12.30 0.10
C TYR A 72 3.50 12.93 -0.70
N THR A 73 2.56 13.57 -0.01
CA THR A 73 1.55 14.41 -0.63
C THR A 73 1.42 15.76 0.06
N ASN A 74 0.95 16.77 -0.68
CA ASN A 74 0.67 18.10 -0.14
C ASN A 74 -0.75 18.20 0.45
N SER A 75 -1.15 19.42 0.83
CA SER A 75 -2.44 19.72 1.44
C SER A 75 -3.65 19.31 0.60
N GLU A 76 -3.51 19.26 -0.72
CA GLU A 76 -4.54 18.87 -1.68
C GLU A 76 -4.48 17.37 -2.05
N GLY A 77 -3.46 16.65 -1.58
CA GLY A 77 -3.25 15.24 -1.91
C GLY A 77 -2.47 15.01 -3.22
N PHE A 78 -1.88 16.05 -3.82
CA PHE A 78 -0.98 15.87 -4.95
C PHE A 78 0.34 15.25 -4.52
N ARG A 79 0.91 14.40 -5.39
CA ARG A 79 2.20 13.76 -5.13
C ARG A 79 3.31 14.81 -5.16
N THR A 80 4.18 14.79 -4.13
CA THR A 80 5.28 15.74 -3.96
C THR A 80 6.61 15.05 -3.68
N SER A 81 7.69 15.83 -3.63
CA SER A 81 8.91 15.36 -2.98
C SER A 81 8.74 15.38 -1.45
N GLN A 82 9.80 14.99 -0.74
CA GLN A 82 9.88 15.10 0.72
C GLN A 82 9.69 16.53 1.24
N SER A 83 9.88 17.56 0.39
CA SER A 83 9.69 18.95 0.80
C SER A 83 8.22 19.41 0.84
N HIS A 84 7.27 18.54 0.43
CA HIS A 84 5.83 18.83 0.44
C HIS A 84 5.48 20.12 -0.30
N GLU A 85 5.91 20.23 -1.55
CA GLU A 85 5.65 21.43 -2.35
C GLU A 85 4.15 21.72 -2.48
N GLU A 86 3.79 22.96 -2.18
CA GLU A 86 2.44 23.45 -2.43
C GLU A 86 2.36 24.05 -3.82
N TYR A 87 1.33 23.63 -4.57
CA TYR A 87 1.06 24.13 -5.90
C TYR A 87 -0.30 24.81 -5.89
N SER A 88 -0.38 26.01 -6.44
CA SER A 88 -1.68 26.64 -6.68
C SER A 88 -2.51 25.74 -7.61
N THR A 89 -3.79 25.56 -7.34
CA THR A 89 -4.70 24.90 -8.29
C THR A 89 -4.71 25.66 -9.63
N VAL A 90 -4.60 27.00 -9.57
CA VAL A 90 -4.46 27.86 -10.75
C VAL A 90 -3.09 27.65 -11.38
N LYS A 91 -3.06 27.36 -12.69
CA LYS A 91 -1.83 27.16 -13.43
C LYS A 91 -1.11 28.49 -13.64
N ASP A 92 0.15 28.55 -13.19
CA ASP A 92 1.08 29.61 -13.53
C ASP A 92 1.43 29.54 -15.03
N ASN A 93 1.25 30.65 -15.74
CA ASN A 93 1.52 30.75 -17.18
C ASN A 93 3.02 30.64 -17.52
N SER A 94 3.91 30.86 -16.55
CA SER A 94 5.37 30.73 -16.73
C SER A 94 5.88 29.29 -16.57
N ARG A 95 5.01 28.34 -16.17
CA ARG A 95 5.39 26.96 -15.87
C ARG A 95 4.59 25.94 -16.67
N PHE A 96 5.27 24.86 -17.04
CA PHE A 96 4.61 23.69 -17.61
C PHE A 96 4.16 22.74 -16.49
N ARG A 97 2.98 22.12 -16.67
CA ARG A 97 2.52 20.99 -15.88
C ARG A 97 2.52 19.77 -16.78
N ILE A 98 3.22 18.72 -16.37
CA ILE A 98 3.26 17.46 -17.10
C ILE A 98 2.30 16.52 -16.40
N LEU A 99 1.30 16.03 -17.12
CA LEU A 99 0.47 14.94 -16.65
C LEU A 99 1.18 13.63 -17.00
N LEU A 100 1.50 12.83 -15.99
CA LEU A 100 1.96 11.46 -16.18
C LEU A 100 0.79 10.52 -15.90
N LEU A 101 0.41 9.75 -16.92
CA LEU A 101 -0.52 8.64 -16.78
C LEU A 101 0.27 7.35 -16.94
N GLY A 102 0.10 6.43 -16.02
CA GLY A 102 0.80 5.15 -16.08
C GLY A 102 0.37 4.21 -14.96
N PRO A 103 0.93 3.00 -14.96
CA PRO A 103 0.68 2.00 -13.93
C PRO A 103 1.32 2.43 -12.60
N SER A 104 1.32 1.54 -11.62
CA SER A 104 1.93 1.73 -10.30
C SER A 104 3.32 2.39 -10.34
N PHE A 105 4.17 2.03 -11.30
CA PHE A 105 5.51 2.62 -11.48
C PHE A 105 5.49 4.14 -11.72
N ALA A 106 4.51 4.66 -12.46
CA ALA A 106 4.36 6.10 -12.66
C ALA A 106 3.96 6.82 -11.35
N PHE A 107 3.39 6.08 -10.40
CA PHE A 107 3.08 6.56 -9.05
C PHE A 107 4.28 6.48 -8.09
N GLY A 108 5.41 5.94 -8.53
CA GLY A 108 6.61 5.75 -7.72
C GLY A 108 6.59 4.46 -6.89
N TRP A 109 5.78 3.47 -7.27
CA TRP A 109 6.00 2.08 -6.84
C TRP A 109 7.18 1.51 -7.65
N GLY A 110 8.38 1.47 -7.06
CA GLY A 110 9.61 1.16 -7.77
C GLY A 110 10.83 1.50 -6.92
#